data_AF-A0A2E2PWH9-F1
#
_entry.id   AF-A0A2E2PWH9-F1
#
_cell.length_a   1.000
_cell.length_b   1.000
_cell.length_c   1.000
_cell.angle_alpha   90.00
_cell.angle_beta   90.00
_cell.angle_gamma   90.00
#
_symmetry.space_group_name_H-M   'P 1'
#
loop_
_entity.id
_entity.type
_entity.pdbx_description
1 polymer ?
#
loop_
_entity_poly.entity_id
_entity_poly.type
_entity_poly.pdbx_seq_one_letter_code
_entity_poly.pdbx_strand_id
1 'polypeptide(L)'
;MNAYLLECVGFFEEVRGMVPAIDLADARSLLDHGEPAEGVSILAWVLAEQGITITNEMAAKVRRLTAELIDPQDLPAQFRV
;
A
#
# COMPACT_ATOMS: atom_id res chain seq x y z
N MET A 1 -5.15 18.46 -4.49
CA MET A 1 -4.82 17.03 -4.33
C MET A 1 -6.09 16.22 -4.53
N ASN A 2 -6.10 15.22 -5.40
CA ASN A 2 -7.31 14.39 -5.67
C ASN A 2 -7.60 13.48 -4.46
N ALA A 3 -8.87 13.17 -4.20
CA ALA A 3 -9.34 12.32 -3.10
C ALA A 3 -8.64 10.95 -3.07
N TYR A 4 -8.39 10.37 -4.24
CA TYR A 4 -7.63 9.11 -4.36
C TYR A 4 -6.19 9.22 -3.83
N LEU A 5 -5.45 10.27 -4.21
CA LEU A 5 -4.09 10.50 -3.72
C LEU A 5 -4.07 10.78 -2.22
N LEU A 6 -5.04 11.55 -1.71
CA LEU A 6 -5.20 11.78 -0.27
C LEU A 6 -5.37 10.46 0.50
N GLU A 7 -6.15 9.53 -0.06
CA GLU A 7 -6.38 8.23 0.55
C GLU A 7 -5.13 7.34 0.52
N CYS A 8 -4.38 7.33 -0.58
CA CYS A 8 -3.11 6.61 -0.69
C CYS A 8 -2.08 7.16 0.32
N VAL A 9 -2.00 8.47 0.48
CA VAL A 9 -1.16 9.12 1.50
C VAL A 9 -1.63 8.76 2.92
N GLY A 10 -2.95 8.73 3.17
CA GLY A 10 -3.49 8.27 4.44
C GLY A 10 -3.08 6.84 4.79
N PHE A 11 -3.11 5.94 3.80
CA PHE A 11 -2.66 4.56 3.96
C PHE A 11 -1.14 4.47 4.19
N PHE A 12 -0.33 5.28 3.51
CA PHE A 12 1.11 5.39 3.79
C PHE A 12 1.40 5.74 5.25
N GLU A 13 0.70 6.73 5.80
CA GLU A 13 0.88 7.16 7.19
C GLU A 13 0.46 6.07 8.19
N GLU A 14 -0.61 5.34 7.89
CA GLU A 14 -1.06 4.18 8.66
C GLU A 14 0.03 3.09 8.69
N VAL A 15 0.57 2.71 7.54
CA VAL A 15 1.63 1.68 7.43
C VAL A 15 2.91 2.14 8.12
N ARG A 16 3.31 3.40 7.95
CA ARG A 16 4.48 3.99 8.64
C ARG A 16 4.38 3.85 10.16
N GLY A 17 3.17 3.99 10.72
CA GLY A 17 2.92 3.77 12.15
C GLY A 17 3.04 2.31 12.59
N MET A 18 2.77 1.36 11.70
CA MET A 18 2.84 -0.09 11.98
C MET A 18 4.26 -0.65 11.86
N VAL A 19 5.07 -0.09 10.96
CA VAL A 19 6.45 -0.55 10.68
C VAL A 19 7.48 0.59 10.84
N PRO A 20 7.59 1.23 12.02
CA PRO A 20 8.37 2.46 12.20
C PRO A 20 9.88 2.30 11.98
N ALA A 21 10.40 1.07 11.96
CA ALA A 21 11.81 0.77 11.72
C ALA A 21 12.15 0.55 10.24
N ILE A 22 11.15 0.49 9.35
CA ILE A 22 11.35 0.24 7.92
C ILE A 22 11.39 1.55 7.16
N ASP A 23 12.36 1.67 6.25
CA ASP A 23 12.42 2.78 5.31
C ASP A 23 11.34 2.62 4.24
N LEU A 24 10.48 3.62 4.10
CA LEU A 24 9.39 3.67 3.13
C LEU A 24 9.63 4.72 2.04
N ALA A 25 10.88 5.16 1.85
CA ALA A 25 11.24 6.20 0.89
C ALA A 25 10.77 5.89 -0.55
N ASP A 26 10.86 4.63 -0.99
CA ASP A 26 10.43 4.23 -2.33
C ASP A 26 8.92 4.39 -2.52
N ALA A 27 8.12 3.87 -1.58
CA ALA A 27 6.67 4.06 -1.59
C ALA A 27 6.29 5.55 -1.54
N ARG A 28 7.03 6.35 -0.76
CA ARG A 28 6.82 7.79 -0.69
C ARG A 28 7.12 8.49 -2.01
N SER A 29 8.24 8.14 -2.65
CA SER A 29 8.64 8.70 -3.94
C SER A 29 7.56 8.46 -4.99
N LEU A 30 6.99 7.26 -5.07
CA LEU A 30 5.93 6.93 -6.04
C LEU A 30 4.66 7.75 -5.81
N LEU A 31 4.28 7.99 -4.55
CA LEU A 31 3.15 8.86 -4.20
C LEU A 31 3.39 10.32 -4.68
N ASP A 32 4.60 10.83 -4.51
CA ASP A 32 4.96 12.20 -4.87
C ASP A 32 5.14 12.37 -6.40
N HIS A 33 5.44 11.29 -7.14
CA HIS A 33 5.63 11.31 -8.60
C HIS A 33 4.41 10.89 -9.44
N GLY A 34 3.26 10.65 -8.81
CA GLY A 34 2.01 10.38 -9.52
C GLY A 34 1.77 8.90 -9.83
N GLU A 35 2.49 8.00 -9.16
CA GLU A 35 2.36 6.54 -9.25
C GLU A 35 1.83 5.95 -7.93
N PRO A 36 0.70 6.45 -7.37
CA PRO A 36 0.26 6.09 -6.03
C PRO A 36 -0.13 4.62 -5.87
N ALA A 37 -0.63 3.97 -6.93
CA ALA A 37 -0.99 2.55 -6.89
C ALA A 37 0.25 1.65 -6.70
N GLU A 38 1.37 1.99 -7.34
CA GLU A 38 2.65 1.30 -7.16
C GLU A 38 3.19 1.53 -5.75
N GLY A 39 3.07 2.76 -5.24
CA GLY A 39 3.38 3.06 -3.83
C GLY A 39 2.59 2.19 -2.86
N VAL A 40 1.28 2.02 -3.08
CA VAL A 40 0.43 1.14 -2.26
C VAL A 40 0.83 -0.34 -2.41
N SER A 41 1.22 -0.78 -3.60
CA SER A 41 1.74 -2.15 -3.82
C SER A 41 3.01 -2.41 -2.98
N ILE A 42 3.96 -1.47 -2.96
CA ILE A 42 5.16 -1.56 -2.10
C ILE A 42 4.75 -1.65 -0.63
N LEU A 43 3.82 -0.81 -0.16
CA LEU A 43 3.35 -0.85 1.23
C LEU A 43 2.72 -2.22 1.58
N ALA A 44 1.99 -2.83 0.65
CA ALA A 44 1.42 -4.16 0.84
C ALA A 44 2.52 -5.22 1.02
N TRP A 45 3.59 -5.17 0.20
CA TRP A 45 4.75 -6.05 0.34
C TRP A 45 5.46 -5.86 1.67
N VAL A 46 5.69 -4.61 2.10
CA VAL A 46 6.30 -4.34 3.40
C VAL A 46 5.47 -4.95 4.54
N LEU A 47 4.16 -4.75 4.54
CA LEU A 47 3.29 -5.33 5.58
C LEU A 47 3.39 -6.87 5.62
N ALA A 48 3.43 -7.52 4.46
CA ALA A 48 3.56 -8.97 4.35
C ALA A 48 4.94 -9.47 4.82
N GLU A 49 6.02 -8.81 4.42
CA GLU A 49 7.39 -9.17 4.79
C GLU A 49 7.69 -8.95 6.28
N GLN A 50 7.11 -7.90 6.87
CA GLN A 50 7.21 -7.63 8.31
C GLN A 50 6.30 -8.54 9.15
N GLY A 51 5.53 -9.43 8.53
CA GLY A 51 4.63 -10.34 9.23
C GLY A 51 3.50 -9.62 9.97
N ILE A 52 3.11 -8.42 9.51
CA ILE A 52 1.99 -7.69 10.08
C ILE A 52 0.71 -8.51 9.84
N THR A 53 -0.13 -8.60 10.88
CA THR A 53 -1.42 -9.29 10.74
C THR A 53 -2.33 -8.47 9.83
N ILE A 54 -2.61 -9.02 8.64
CA ILE A 54 -3.44 -8.37 7.64
C ILE A 54 -4.92 -8.61 7.96
N THR A 55 -5.65 -7.54 8.23
CA THR A 55 -7.10 -7.60 8.44
C THR A 55 -7.85 -7.62 7.11
N ASN A 56 -9.09 -8.12 7.11
CA ASN A 56 -9.95 -8.09 5.92
C ASN A 56 -10.18 -6.66 5.41
N GLU A 57 -10.29 -5.68 6.31
CA GLU A 57 -10.45 -4.27 5.95
C GLU A 57 -9.20 -3.73 5.25
N MET A 58 -8.02 -4.03 5.77
CA MET A 58 -6.75 -3.63 5.15
C MET A 58 -6.56 -4.29 3.79
N ALA A 59 -6.89 -5.58 3.68
CA ALA A 59 -6.81 -6.30 2.42
C ALA A 59 -7.76 -5.70 1.37
N ALA A 60 -8.99 -5.38 1.76
CA ALA A 60 -9.96 -4.70 0.90
C ALA A 60 -9.53 -3.28 0.52
N LYS A 61 -8.91 -2.53 1.44
CA LYS A 61 -8.36 -1.20 1.20
C LYS A 61 -7.27 -1.25 0.13
N VAL A 62 -6.26 -2.13 0.28
CA VAL A 62 -5.20 -2.31 -0.71
C VAL A 62 -5.79 -2.68 -2.07
N ARG A 63 -6.63 -3.71 -2.14
CA ARG A 63 -7.25 -4.14 -3.40
C ARG A 63 -7.98 -3.01 -4.11
N ARG A 64 -8.73 -2.18 -3.39
CA ARG A 64 -9.46 -1.07 -3.97
C ARG A 64 -8.52 0.05 -4.44
N LEU A 65 -7.48 0.37 -3.67
CA LEU A 65 -6.52 1.42 -4.02
C LEU A 65 -5.63 1.05 -5.21
N THR A 66 -5.43 -0.24 -5.46
CA THR A 66 -4.64 -0.74 -6.58
C THR A 66 -5.49 -1.30 -7.73
N ALA A 67 -6.81 -1.30 -7.60
CA ALA A 67 -7.73 -1.89 -8.58
C ALA A 67 -7.52 -1.28 -9.96
N GLU A 68 -7.53 -2.12 -10.99
CA GLU A 68 -7.34 -1.76 -12.41
C GLU A 68 -5.96 -1.19 -12.78
N LEU A 69 -5.10 -0.90 -11.80
CA LEU A 69 -3.79 -0.29 -11.99
C LEU A 69 -2.62 -1.26 -11.73
N ILE A 70 -2.81 -2.22 -10.82
CA ILE A 70 -1.83 -3.25 -10.48
C ILE A 70 -2.47 -4.62 -10.71
N ASP A 71 -1.75 -5.56 -11.35
CA ASP A 71 -2.22 -6.93 -11.48
C ASP A 71 -2.30 -7.55 -10.06
N PRO A 72 -3.42 -8.18 -9.67
CA PRO A 72 -3.51 -8.87 -8.39
C PRO A 72 -2.39 -9.89 -8.14
N GLN A 73 -1.76 -10.45 -9.18
CA GLN A 73 -0.62 -11.35 -9.03
C GLN A 73 0.65 -10.66 -8.53
N ASP A 74 0.79 -9.35 -8.78
CA ASP A 74 1.92 -8.52 -8.34
C ASP A 74 1.79 -8.11 -6.86
N LEU A 75 0.62 -8.32 -6.26
CA LEU A 75 0.42 -8.12 -4.82
C LEU A 75 0.86 -9.35 -4.01
N PRO A 76 1.16 -9.20 -2.70
CA PRO A 76 1.38 -10.34 -1.82
C PRO A 76 0.14 -11.23 -1.72
N ALA A 77 0.32 -12.53 -1.46
CA ALA A 77 -0.75 -13.53 -1.45
C ALA A 77 -1.96 -13.16 -0.58
N GLN A 78 -1.71 -12.49 0.55
CA GLN A 78 -2.71 -12.02 1.52
C GLN A 78 -3.69 -11.00 0.94
N PHE A 79 -3.33 -10.34 -0.15
CA PHE A 79 -4.12 -9.27 -0.77
C PHE A 79 -4.82 -9.70 -2.07
N ARG A 80 -4.59 -10.91 -2.59
CA ARG A 80 -5.07 -11.34 -3.92
C ARG A 80 -6.53 -11.79 -4.00
N VAL A 81 -7.15 -12.07 -2.85
CA VAL A 81 -8.48 -12.70 -2.72
C VAL A 81 -9.58 -11.72 -2.32
#